data_AF-A0A6I7MXJ8-F1
#
_entry.id   AF-A0A6I7MXJ8-F1
#
_cell.length_a   1.000
_cell.length_b   1.000
_cell.length_c   1.000
_cell.angle_alpha   90.00
_cell.angle_beta   90.00
_cell.angle_gamma   90.00
#
_symmetry.space_group_name_H-M   'P 1'
#
loop_
_entity.id
_entity.type
_entity.pdbx_description
1 polymer ?
#
loop_
_entity_poly.entity_id
_entity_poly.type
_entity_poly.pdbx_seq_one_letter_code
_entity_poly.pdbx_strand_id
1 'polypeptide(L)' 'MTRLIPLIIKEQKIIQLSQLTIDQANDLRSWLPDGSIRKMEFQGMELNDCVAFETYSYWYRTFHILSRNHETILDF' A
#
# COMPACT_ATOMS: atom_id res chain seq x y z
N MET A 1 8.65 3.14 10.35
CA MET A 1 7.52 2.68 9.52
C MET A 1 7.51 1.17 9.48
N THR A 2 6.38 0.53 9.76
CA THR A 2 6.24 -0.94 9.73
C THR A 2 5.70 -1.36 8.37
N ARG A 3 6.37 -2.32 7.73
CA ARG A 3 5.92 -2.89 6.45
C ARG A 3 4.73 -3.81 6.66
N LEU A 4 3.70 -3.70 5.82
CA LEU A 4 2.54 -4.58 5.89
C LEU A 4 2.88 -6.01 5.45
N ILE A 5 2.23 -6.98 6.09
CA ILE A 5 2.25 -8.39 5.71
C ILE A 5 1.01 -8.65 4.85
N PRO A 6 1.15 -9.30 3.68
CA PRO A 6 0.01 -9.56 2.82
C PRO A 6 -0.93 -10.63 3.39
N LEU A 7 -2.22 -10.46 3.11
CA LEU A 7 -3.22 -11.52 3.22
C LEU A 7 -3.21 -12.35 1.94
N ILE A 8 -3.33 -13.66 2.07
CA ILE A 8 -3.44 -14.57 0.92
C ILE A 8 -4.91 -14.93 0.73
N ILE A 9 -5.51 -14.47 -0.36
CA ILE A 9 -6.92 -14.67 -0.68
C ILE A 9 -7.01 -15.20 -2.10
N LYS A 10 -7.58 -16.40 -2.29
CA LYS A 10 -7.66 -17.06 -3.62
C LYS A 10 -6.31 -17.08 -4.34
N GLU A 11 -5.25 -17.46 -3.61
CA GLU A 11 -3.85 -17.48 -4.09
C GLU A 11 -3.23 -16.12 -4.43
N GLN A 12 -3.97 -15.02 -4.25
CA GLN A 12 -3.48 -13.66 -4.48
C GLN A 12 -3.02 -13.03 -3.16
N LYS A 13 -1.85 -12.38 -3.20
CA LYS A 13 -1.34 -11.58 -2.08
C LYS A 13 -1.95 -10.18 -2.16
N ILE A 14 -2.72 -9.79 -1.15
CA ILE A 14 -3.37 -8.50 -1.09
C ILE A 14 -3.10 -7.79 0.23
N ILE A 15 -3.27 -6.47 0.23
CA ILE A 15 -3.27 -5.63 1.43
C ILE A 15 -4.49 -4.72 1.40
N GLN A 16 -4.98 -4.35 2.59
CA GLN A 16 -5.99 -3.31 2.72
C GLN A 16 -5.31 -1.98 3.04
N LEU A 17 -5.70 -0.93 2.31
CA LEU A 17 -5.17 0.41 2.53
C LEU A 17 -5.51 0.95 3.93
N SER A 18 -6.58 0.46 4.56
CA SER A 18 -6.98 0.80 5.94
C SER A 18 -5.95 0.39 7.00
N GLN A 19 -5.00 -0.49 6.67
CA GLN A 19 -3.91 -0.90 7.56
C GLN A 19 -2.72 0.08 7.52
N LEU A 20 -2.69 1.01 6.56
CA LEU A 20 -1.70 2.08 6.49
C LEU A 20 -2.14 3.28 7.34
N THR A 21 -1.19 4.17 7.64
CA THR A 21 -1.57 5.49 8.17
C THR A 21 -2.39 6.26 7.13
N ILE A 22 -3.17 7.24 7.57
CA ILE A 22 -4.02 8.05 6.67
C ILE A 22 -3.19 8.68 5.54
N ASP A 23 -2.04 9.26 5.87
CA ASP A 23 -1.15 9.87 4.88
C ASP A 23 -0.63 8.86 3.86
N GLN A 24 -0.15 7.71 4.33
CA GLN A 24 0.34 6.64 3.45
C GLN A 24 -0.76 6.07 2.57
N ALA A 25 -1.96 5.89 3.12
CA ALA A 25 -3.11 5.41 2.37
C ALA A 25 -3.50 6.41 1.28
N ASN A 26 -3.51 7.72 1.57
CA ASN A 26 -3.84 8.76 0.61
C ASN A 26 -2.77 8.91 -0.49
N ASP A 27 -1.48 8.86 -0.12
CA ASP A 27 -0.37 8.89 -1.06
C ASP A 27 -0.41 7.70 -2.02
N LEU A 28 -0.59 6.48 -1.48
CA LEU A 28 -0.73 5.28 -2.29
C LEU A 28 -1.97 5.36 -3.17
N ARG A 29 -3.13 5.81 -2.66
CA ARG A 29 -4.35 6.00 -3.48
C ARG A 29 -4.11 6.93 -4.65
N SER A 30 -3.42 8.05 -4.43
CA SER A 30 -3.15 9.05 -5.46
C SER A 30 -2.13 8.57 -6.50
N TRP A 31 -1.27 7.60 -6.13
CA TRP A 31 -0.29 6.99 -7.02
C TRP A 31 -0.89 5.87 -7.90
N LEU A 32 -1.98 5.25 -7.46
CA LEU A 32 -2.57 4.11 -8.16
C LEU A 32 -3.40 4.55 -9.37
N PRO A 33 -3.34 3.80 -10.49
CA PRO A 33 -4.27 4.02 -11.59
C PRO A 33 -5.69 3.59 -11.22
N ASP A 34 -6.68 4.17 -11.90
CA ASP A 34 -8.09 3.85 -11.70
C ASP A 34 -8.36 2.34 -11.81
N GLY A 35 -9.20 1.82 -10.91
CA GLY A 35 -9.55 0.39 -10.86
C GLY A 35 -8.50 -0.53 -10.21
N SER A 36 -7.40 0.01 -9.70
CA SER A 36 -6.41 -0.76 -8.92
C SER A 36 -6.93 -1.16 -7.54
N ILE A 37 -7.80 -0.34 -6.97
CA ILE A 37 -8.43 -0.57 -5.66
C ILE A 37 -9.69 -1.39 -5.88
N ARG A 38 -9.80 -2.51 -5.18
CA ARG A 38 -10.87 -3.48 -5.38
C ARG A 38 -11.51 -3.87 -4.06
N LYS A 39 -12.74 -4.35 -4.15
CA LYS A 39 -13.42 -5.05 -3.06
C LYS A 39 -13.17 -6.54 -3.19
N MET A 40 -12.97 -7.21 -2.06
CA MET A 40 -12.71 -8.64 -1.98
C MET A 40 -13.58 -9.26 -0.90
N GLU A 41 -14.14 -10.44 -1.18
CA GLU A 41 -14.83 -11.22 -0.15
C GLU A 41 -13.87 -12.26 0.43
N PHE A 42 -13.76 -12.30 1.76
CA PHE A 42 -12.92 -13.25 2.48
C PHE A 42 -13.62 -13.75 3.74
N GLN A 43 -13.86 -15.06 3.82
CA GLN A 43 -14.49 -15.71 4.97
C GLN A 43 -15.83 -15.06 5.38
N GLY A 44 -16.63 -14.63 4.41
CA GLY A 44 -17.92 -13.96 4.66
C GLY A 44 -17.80 -12.48 5.06
N MET A 45 -16.58 -11.92 5.06
CA MET A 45 -16.34 -10.49 5.27
C MET A 45 -16.05 -9.79 3.93
N GLU A 46 -16.64 -8.61 3.74
CA GLU A 46 -16.28 -7.73 2.63
C GLU A 46 -15.07 -6.87 3.03
N LEU A 47 -13.93 -7.13 2.41
CA LEU A 47 -12.73 -6.32 2.50
C LEU A 47 -12.79 -5.24 1.43
N ASN A 48 -12.95 -4.00 1.88
CA ASN A 48 -12.88 -2.83 1.03
C ASN A 48 -11.44 -2.35 0.89
N ASP A 49 -11.19 -1.49 -0.10
CA ASP A 49 -9.89 -0.83 -0.30
C ASP A 49 -8.69 -1.77 -0.42
N CYS A 50 -8.87 -2.90 -1.12
CA CYS A 50 -7.81 -3.88 -1.32
C CYS A 50 -6.97 -3.56 -2.56
N VAL A 51 -5.66 -3.76 -2.43
CA VAL A 51 -4.67 -3.61 -3.50
C VAL A 51 -3.74 -4.82 -3.52
N ALA A 52 -3.23 -5.16 -4.71
CA ALA A 52 -2.23 -6.22 -4.86
C ALA A 52 -0.96 -5.89 -4.05
N PHE A 53 -0.46 -6.86 -3.30
CA PHE A 53 0.72 -6.67 -2.47
C PHE A 53 1.95 -6.26 -3.28
N GLU A 54 2.08 -6.73 -4.51
CA GLU A 54 3.20 -6.36 -5.39
C GLU A 54 3.19 -4.87 -5.70
N THR A 55 2.01 -4.31 -6.00
CA THR A 55 1.81 -2.87 -6.23
C THR A 55 2.17 -2.06 -4.99
N TYR A 56 1.67 -2.46 -3.81
CA TYR A 56 2.07 -1.85 -2.54
C TYR A 56 3.58 -1.95 -2.30
N SER A 57 4.17 -3.13 -2.52
CA SER A 57 5.59 -3.37 -2.25
C SER A 57 6.49 -2.56 -3.17
N TYR A 58 6.06 -2.29 -4.40
CA TYR A 58 6.76 -1.40 -5.31
C TYR A 58 6.68 0.04 -4.83
N TRP A 59 5.47 0.55 -4.58
CA TRP A 59 5.26 1.90 -4.05
C TRP A 59 6.03 2.13 -2.74
N TYR A 60 5.97 1.19 -1.80
CA TYR A 60 6.65 1.29 -0.50
C TYR A 60 8.17 1.39 -0.65
N ARG A 61 8.76 0.64 -1.59
CA ARG A 61 10.20 0.74 -1.89
C ARG A 61 10.54 2.11 -2.48
N THR A 62 9.77 2.59 -3.45
CA THR A 62 9.97 3.90 -4.07
C THR A 62 9.83 5.02 -3.05
N PHE A 63 8.76 5.00 -2.25
CA PHE A 63 8.51 5.97 -1.19
C PHE A 63 9.65 5.98 -0.17
N HIS A 64 10.09 4.82 0.30
CA HIS A 64 11.18 4.72 1.25
C HIS A 64 12.54 5.18 0.68
N ILE A 65 12.77 5.01 -0.62
CA ILE A 65 13.95 5.59 -1.31
C ILE A 65 13.83 7.12 -1.36
N LEU A 66 12.66 7.66 -1.71
CA LEU A 66 12.43 9.11 -1.76
C LEU A 66 12.53 9.76 -0.38
N SER A 67 11.99 9.15 0.66
CA SER A 67 12.11 9.66 2.04
C SER A 67 13.56 9.72 2.51
N ARG A 68 14.38 8.69 2.20
CA ARG A 68 15.81 8.70 2.55
C ARG A 68 16.60 9.76 1.78
N ASN A 69 16.27 10.01 0.52
CA ASN A 69 16.89 11.08 -0.25
C ASN A 69 16.48 12.47 0.29
N HIS A 70 15.26 12.63 0.81
CA HIS A 70 14.81 13.89 1.38
C HIS A 70 15.50 14.22 2.72
N GLU A 71 15.92 13.21 3.50
CA GLU A 71 16.72 13.41 4.71
C GLU A 71 18.16 13.88 4.39
N THR A 72 18.67 13.67 3.17
CA THR A 72 20.04 14.05 2.79
C THR A 72 20.16 15.44 2.16
N ILE A 73 19.05 16.16 1.94
CA ILE A 73 19.03 17.46 1.23
C ILE A 73 18.90 18.65 2.21
N LEU A 74 18.67 18.40 3.52
CA LEU A 74 18.47 19.45 4.53
C LEU A 74 19.66 19.61 5.51
N ASP A 75 20.86 19.18 5.13
CA ASP A 75 22.09 19.48 5.87
C ASP A 75 22.85 20.62 5.15
N PHE A 76 22.42 21.87 5.40
CA PHE A 76 23.11 23.10 5.01
C PHE A 76 23.29 24.02 6.22
#